data_AF-A0A974P1N6-F1
#
_entry.id   AF-A0A974P1N6-F1
#
_cell.length_a   1.000
_cell.length_b   1.000
_cell.length_c   1.000
_cell.angle_alpha   90.00
_cell.angle_beta   90.00
_cell.angle_gamma   90.00
#
_symmetry.space_group_name_H-M   'P 1'
#
loop_
_entity.id
_entity.type
_entity.pdbx_description
1 polymer ?
#
loop_
_entity_poly.entity_id
_entity_poly.type
_entity_poly.pdbx_seq_one_letter_code
_entity_poly.pdbx_strand_id
1 'polypeptide(L)'
;MTDPSRASRRRVAHGQHWWFGLVTLLLGLVLTLTPAPAERPPEGRSVQQAMAAQAAPDLAARIKALGRGFDGRVGIAIRDIDEGWTVAFDGDNKYPQQSVSKLWVALAALQAVDQGRWRSPTPW
;
A
#
# COMPACT_ATOMS: atom_id res chain seq x y z
N MET A 1 -65.73 27.81 -26.99
CA MET A 1 -65.68 26.36 -27.22
C MET A 1 -64.23 25.99 -27.51
N THR A 2 -63.57 25.38 -26.51
CA THR A 2 -62.26 24.69 -26.50
C THR A 2 -61.01 25.36 -27.11
N ASP A 3 -60.08 25.76 -26.24
CA ASP A 3 -58.65 25.96 -26.56
C ASP A 3 -57.85 24.73 -26.09
N PRO A 4 -57.16 24.01 -26.99
CA PRO A 4 -56.28 22.90 -26.65
C PRO A 4 -54.79 23.29 -26.64
N SER A 5 -54.08 22.75 -25.65
CA SER A 5 -52.66 22.37 -25.71
C SER A 5 -51.59 23.50 -25.71
N ARG A 6 -50.86 23.57 -24.60
CA ARG A 6 -49.43 23.25 -24.58
C ARG A 6 -48.95 23.06 -23.15
N ALA A 7 -48.76 21.78 -22.81
CA ALA A 7 -48.12 21.34 -21.60
C ALA A 7 -46.72 21.97 -21.47
N SER A 8 -46.54 22.79 -20.44
CA SER A 8 -45.25 23.31 -20.06
C SER A 8 -44.38 22.15 -19.56
N ARG A 9 -43.42 21.72 -20.40
CA ARG A 9 -42.27 20.93 -19.95
C ARG A 9 -41.54 21.75 -18.88
N ARG A 10 -41.83 21.48 -17.61
CA ARG A 10 -40.96 21.87 -16.50
C ARG A 10 -39.66 21.09 -16.66
N ARG A 11 -38.63 21.76 -17.19
CA ARG A 11 -37.25 21.27 -17.11
C ARG A 11 -36.90 21.17 -15.63
N VAL A 12 -36.72 19.94 -15.15
CA VAL A 12 -36.10 19.64 -13.87
C VAL A 12 -34.66 20.12 -13.95
N ALA A 13 -34.36 21.22 -13.27
CA ALA A 13 -33.01 21.49 -12.80
C ALA A 13 -32.74 20.54 -11.62
N HIS A 14 -31.55 19.94 -11.55
CA HIS A 14 -30.85 19.45 -10.35
C HIS A 14 -29.93 18.28 -10.73
N GLY A 15 -28.62 18.39 -10.47
CA GLY A 15 -27.74 17.22 -10.53
C GLY A 15 -26.22 17.43 -10.66
N GLN A 16 -25.67 18.64 -10.60
CA GLN A 16 -24.22 18.87 -10.76
C GLN A 16 -23.49 19.05 -9.40
N HIS A 17 -23.82 18.27 -8.37
CA HIS A 17 -23.17 18.37 -7.05
C HIS A 17 -22.81 17.01 -6.40
N TRP A 18 -23.02 15.88 -7.10
CA TRP A 18 -22.83 14.54 -6.53
C TRP A 18 -21.38 14.08 -6.37
N TRP A 19 -20.39 14.84 -6.84
CA TRP A 19 -18.96 14.52 -6.63
C TRP A 19 -18.34 15.19 -5.41
N PHE A 20 -18.89 16.31 -4.93
CA PHE A 20 -18.35 16.99 -3.73
C PHE A 20 -18.73 16.26 -2.43
N GLY A 21 -19.91 15.63 -2.38
CA GLY A 21 -20.35 14.90 -1.17
C GLY A 21 -19.50 13.66 -0.86
N LEU A 22 -18.91 13.02 -1.86
CA LEU A 22 -18.10 11.80 -1.68
C LEU A 22 -16.66 12.11 -1.22
N VAL A 23 -16.13 13.29 -1.58
CA VAL A 23 -14.80 13.76 -1.13
C VAL A 23 -14.82 14.22 0.33
N THR A 24 -15.91 14.86 0.78
CA THR A 24 -16.01 15.33 2.18
C THR A 24 -16.25 14.19 3.17
N LEU A 25 -16.96 13.12 2.77
CA LEU A 25 -17.15 11.95 3.64
C LEU A 25 -15.87 11.12 3.81
N LEU A 26 -14.99 11.10 2.79
CA LEU A 26 -13.67 10.46 2.90
C LEU A 26 -12.68 11.26 3.75
N LEU A 27 -12.84 12.59 3.87
CA LEU A 27 -11.99 13.40 4.74
C LEU A 27 -12.36 13.25 6.23
N GLY A 28 -13.63 13.00 6.54
CA GLY A 28 -14.11 12.81 7.92
C GLY A 28 -13.72 11.47 8.57
N LEU A 29 -13.42 10.44 7.78
CA LEU A 29 -13.03 9.11 8.29
C LEU A 29 -11.50 8.98 8.51
N VAL A 30 -10.70 9.93 8.03
CA VAL A 30 -9.23 9.85 8.10
C VAL A 30 -8.66 10.38 9.43
N LEU A 31 -9.47 10.99 10.31
CA LEU A 31 -8.95 11.72 11.48
C LEU A 31 -8.96 10.98 12.83
N THR A 32 -9.13 9.65 12.88
CA THR A 32 -9.03 8.89 14.15
C THR A 32 -8.05 7.73 14.14
N LEU A 33 -7.30 7.52 13.05
CA LEU A 33 -6.17 6.61 13.06
C LEU A 33 -4.95 7.33 13.63
N THR A 34 -4.93 7.52 14.95
CA THR A 34 -3.64 7.65 15.63
C THR A 34 -2.89 6.34 15.39
N PRO A 35 -1.76 6.33 14.65
CA PRO A 35 -0.98 5.13 14.58
C PRO A 35 -0.55 4.80 16.01
N ALA A 36 -0.84 3.58 16.46
CA ALA A 36 -0.28 3.07 17.70
C ALA A 36 1.24 3.32 17.67
N PRO A 37 1.86 3.70 18.80
CA PRO A 37 3.31 3.81 18.85
C PRO A 37 3.86 2.49 18.30
N ALA A 38 4.66 2.58 17.23
CA ALA A 38 5.31 1.41 16.68
C ALA A 38 6.06 0.75 17.84
N GLU A 39 5.63 -0.45 18.24
CA GLU A 39 6.46 -1.29 19.08
C GLU A 39 7.81 -1.33 18.39
N ARG A 40 8.84 -0.81 19.07
CA ARG A 40 10.21 -0.96 18.58
C ARG A 40 10.37 -2.45 18.28
N PRO A 41 10.75 -2.84 17.05
CA PRO A 41 11.08 -4.22 16.76
C PRO A 41 12.02 -4.69 17.86
N PRO A 42 11.88 -5.92 18.37
CA PRO A 42 12.75 -6.42 19.42
C PRO A 42 14.20 -6.09 19.05
N GLU A 43 14.84 -5.22 19.85
CA GLU A 43 16.27 -4.94 19.79
C GLU A 43 16.95 -6.26 20.17
N GLY A 44 17.07 -7.16 19.19
CA GLY A 44 17.28 -8.58 19.47
C GLY A 44 17.85 -9.37 18.29
N ARG A 45 18.40 -8.69 17.29
CA ARG A 45 19.43 -9.26 16.43
C ARG A 45 20.49 -8.19 16.23
N SER A 46 21.53 -8.25 17.05
CA SER A 46 22.64 -7.29 17.04
C SER A 46 23.08 -7.01 15.60
N VAL A 47 23.34 -5.75 15.27
CA VAL A 47 24.01 -5.36 14.00
C VAL A 47 25.28 -6.20 13.77
N GLN A 48 25.89 -6.72 14.85
CA GLN A 48 26.99 -7.68 14.86
C GLN A 48 26.70 -9.03 14.18
N GLN A 49 25.47 -9.56 14.22
CA GLN A 49 25.11 -10.81 13.51
C GLN A 49 24.95 -10.56 11.99
N ALA A 50 24.52 -9.37 11.60
CA ALA A 50 24.50 -8.96 10.18
C ALA A 50 25.91 -8.72 9.61
N MET A 51 26.93 -8.59 10.46
CA MET A 51 28.33 -8.45 10.03
C MET A 51 29.01 -9.79 9.69
N ALA A 52 28.45 -10.94 10.10
CA ALA A 52 29.11 -12.25 9.98
C ALA A 52 28.56 -13.16 8.87
N ALA A 53 27.49 -12.76 8.19
CA ALA A 53 27.06 -13.42 6.98
C ALA A 53 27.27 -12.44 5.81
N GLN A 54 28.46 -12.45 5.22
CA GLN A 54 28.64 -11.79 3.93
C GLN A 54 27.85 -12.60 2.91
N ALA A 55 26.93 -11.94 2.22
CA ALA A 55 26.40 -12.48 0.98
C ALA A 55 27.55 -12.92 0.08
N ALA A 56 27.39 -14.05 -0.62
CA ALA A 56 28.40 -14.52 -1.57
C ALA A 56 28.84 -13.34 -2.48
N PRO A 57 30.14 -13.03 -2.58
CA PRO A 57 30.62 -11.83 -3.28
C PRO A 57 30.13 -11.76 -4.74
N ASP A 58 29.91 -12.92 -5.36
CA ASP A 58 29.33 -13.05 -6.70
C ASP A 58 27.89 -12.50 -6.77
N LEU A 59 27.07 -12.70 -5.75
CA LEU A 59 25.70 -12.18 -5.71
C LEU A 59 25.71 -10.65 -5.62
N ALA A 60 26.52 -10.08 -4.73
CA ALA A 60 26.64 -8.63 -4.59
C ALA A 60 27.09 -7.97 -5.91
N ALA A 61 28.08 -8.56 -6.59
CA ALA A 61 28.54 -8.08 -7.89
C ALA A 61 27.44 -8.16 -8.96
N ARG A 62 26.68 -9.26 -9.01
CA ARG A 62 25.56 -9.44 -9.96
C ARG A 62 24.44 -8.42 -9.74
N ILE A 63 24.02 -8.20 -8.50
CA ILE A 63 22.96 -7.22 -8.17
C ILE A 63 23.39 -5.81 -8.56
N LYS A 64 24.65 -5.46 -8.32
CA LYS A 64 25.21 -4.17 -8.75
C LYS A 64 25.27 -4.03 -10.27
N ALA A 65 25.62 -5.10 -11.00
CA ALA A 65 25.64 -5.09 -12.46
C ALA A 65 24.24 -4.92 -13.04
N LEU A 66 23.24 -5.63 -12.51
CA LEU A 66 21.83 -5.50 -12.92
C LEU A 66 21.29 -4.10 -12.66
N GLY A 67 21.52 -3.56 -11.47
CA GLY A 67 21.07 -2.21 -11.12
C GLY A 67 21.66 -1.12 -12.02
N ARG A 68 22.94 -1.23 -12.37
CA ARG A 68 23.62 -0.30 -13.29
C ARG A 68 23.19 -0.45 -14.74
N GLY A 69 22.85 -1.66 -15.17
CA GLY A 69 22.44 -1.95 -16.55
C GLY A 69 20.99 -1.59 -16.85
N PHE A 70 20.20 -1.22 -15.84
CA PHE A 70 18.80 -0.84 -16.01
C PHE A 70 18.68 0.60 -16.54
N ASP A 71 17.96 0.78 -17.64
CA ASP A 71 17.69 2.10 -18.22
C ASP A 71 16.56 2.80 -17.44
N GLY A 72 16.94 3.48 -16.36
CA GLY A 72 16.02 4.21 -15.50
C GLY A 72 16.36 4.08 -14.02
N ARG A 73 15.35 4.22 -13.16
CA ARG A 73 15.50 4.06 -11.71
C ARG A 73 14.99 2.70 -11.27
N VAL A 74 15.84 1.95 -10.57
CA VAL A 74 15.50 0.64 -9.99
C VAL A 74 16.13 0.49 -8.62
N GLY A 75 15.38 -0.09 -7.70
CA GLY A 75 15.85 -0.55 -6.40
C GLY A 75 15.75 -2.06 -6.35
N ILE A 76 16.80 -2.73 -5.90
CA ILE A 76 16.87 -4.18 -5.74
C ILE A 76 17.32 -4.47 -4.31
N ALA A 77 16.60 -5.32 -3.59
CA ALA A 77 16.98 -5.79 -2.27
C ALA A 77 16.71 -7.30 -2.17
N ILE A 78 17.70 -8.04 -1.69
CA ILE A 78 17.62 -9.47 -1.41
C ILE A 78 17.97 -9.67 0.05
N ARG A 79 17.11 -10.37 0.77
CA ARG A 79 17.29 -10.72 2.17
C ARG A 79 17.31 -12.23 2.29
N ASP A 80 18.39 -12.75 2.86
CA ASP A 80 18.43 -14.11 3.33
C ASP A 80 17.62 -14.24 4.64
N ILE A 81 16.78 -15.27 4.73
CA ILE A 81 15.87 -15.49 5.86
C ILE A 81 16.53 -16.31 6.97
N ASP A 82 17.50 -17.16 6.62
CA ASP A 82 18.16 -18.10 7.53
C ASP A 82 19.37 -17.46 8.22
N GLU A 83 20.28 -16.89 7.44
CA GLU A 83 21.53 -16.25 7.84
C GLU A 83 21.36 -14.74 8.09
N GLY A 84 20.30 -14.14 7.54
CA GLY A 84 19.89 -12.79 7.89
C GLY A 84 20.68 -11.65 7.23
N TRP A 85 21.51 -11.94 6.22
CA TRP A 85 22.22 -10.93 5.44
C TRP A 85 21.38 -10.30 4.35
N THR A 86 21.78 -9.10 3.91
CA THR A 86 21.08 -8.35 2.85
C THR A 86 22.07 -7.91 1.78
N VAL A 87 21.69 -8.04 0.50
CA VAL A 87 22.34 -7.37 -0.63
C VAL A 87 21.36 -6.40 -1.26
N ALA A 88 21.81 -5.19 -1.57
CA ALA A 88 20.96 -4.20 -2.21
C ALA A 88 21.68 -3.33 -3.24
N PHE A 89 20.90 -2.81 -4.19
CA PHE A 89 21.22 -1.70 -5.07
C PHE A 89 20.09 -0.67 -4.95
N ASP A 90 20.38 0.56 -4.55
CA ASP A 90 19.38 1.63 -4.29
C ASP A 90 18.21 1.19 -3.37
N GLY A 91 18.50 0.34 -2.37
CA GLY A 91 17.47 -0.37 -1.58
C GLY A 91 16.68 0.49 -0.60
N ASP A 92 17.20 1.65 -0.19
CA ASP A 92 16.54 2.54 0.79
C ASP A 92 15.66 3.63 0.14
N ASN A 93 15.75 3.75 -1.19
CA ASN A 93 14.99 4.74 -1.96
C ASN A 93 13.50 4.37 -2.04
N LYS A 94 12.66 5.35 -2.38
CA LYS A 94 11.20 5.17 -2.46
C LYS A 94 10.74 5.03 -3.90
N TYR A 95 9.92 4.01 -4.14
CA TYR A 95 9.33 3.72 -5.45
C TYR A 95 7.80 3.64 -5.32
N PRO A 96 7.04 3.96 -6.40
CA PRO A 96 5.60 3.77 -6.42
C PRO A 96 5.24 2.30 -6.20
N GLN A 97 4.38 2.01 -5.22
CA GLN A 97 4.03 0.63 -4.89
C GLN A 97 3.10 -0.01 -5.91
N GLN A 98 2.37 0.78 -6.71
CA GLN A 98 1.36 0.27 -7.65
C GLN A 98 0.49 -0.81 -6.97
N SER A 99 0.21 -1.93 -7.65
CA SER A 99 -0.57 -3.04 -7.09
C SER A 99 0.10 -3.78 -5.92
N VAL A 100 1.38 -3.53 -5.59
CA VAL A 100 2.03 -4.13 -4.40
C VAL A 100 1.38 -3.66 -3.11
N SER A 101 0.74 -2.48 -3.12
CA SER A 101 -0.08 -1.97 -2.00
C SER A 101 -1.16 -2.96 -1.53
N LYS A 102 -1.64 -3.85 -2.40
CA LYS A 102 -2.64 -4.87 -2.05
C LYS A 102 -2.13 -5.88 -1.04
N LEU A 103 -0.83 -6.16 -1.01
CA LEU A 103 -0.25 -7.01 0.03
C LEU A 103 -0.49 -6.41 1.42
N TRP A 104 -0.21 -5.11 1.58
CA TRP A 104 -0.43 -4.39 2.84
C TRP A 104 -1.91 -4.35 3.23
N VAL A 105 -2.80 -4.10 2.26
CA VAL A 105 -4.26 -4.13 2.50
C VAL A 105 -4.73 -5.53 2.94
N ALA A 106 -4.23 -6.58 2.29
CA ALA A 106 -4.57 -7.96 2.65
C ALA A 106 -4.07 -8.32 4.05
N LEU A 107 -2.83 -7.95 4.41
CA LEU A 107 -2.29 -8.16 5.76
C LEU A 107 -3.13 -7.44 6.83
N ALA A 108 -3.53 -6.19 6.58
CA ALA A 108 -4.40 -5.46 7.49
C ALA A 108 -5.79 -6.11 7.64
N ALA A 109 -6.35 -6.64 6.54
CA ALA A 109 -7.61 -7.36 6.57
C ALA A 109 -7.50 -8.69 7.35
N LEU A 110 -6.43 -9.46 7.12
CA LEU A 110 -6.16 -10.70 7.86
C LEU A 110 -5.98 -10.40 9.35
N GLN A 111 -5.21 -9.36 9.70
CA GLN A 111 -5.08 -8.91 11.09
C GLN A 111 -6.43 -8.53 11.73
N ALA A 112 -7.34 -7.89 10.98
CA ALA A 112 -8.67 -7.58 11.47
C ALA A 112 -9.54 -8.83 11.70
N VAL A 113 -9.37 -9.89 10.90
CA VAL A 113 -10.03 -11.19 11.11
C VAL A 113 -9.48 -11.87 12.36
N ASP A 114 -8.15 -11.93 12.52
CA ASP A 114 -7.50 -12.53 13.69
C ASP A 114 -7.92 -11.85 15.00
N GLN A 115 -8.17 -10.54 14.93
CA GLN A 115 -8.62 -9.74 16.07
C GLN A 115 -10.14 -9.78 16.26
N GLY A 116 -10.87 -10.59 15.50
CA GLY A 116 -12.33 -10.73 15.59
C GLY A 116 -13.10 -9.48 15.16
N ARG A 117 -12.46 -8.51 14.51
CA ARG A 117 -13.10 -7.27 14.07
C ARG A 117 -13.90 -7.47 12.78
N TRP A 118 -13.41 -8.31 11.87
CA TRP A 118 -14.06 -8.60 10.58
C TRP A 118 -14.28 -10.11 10.41
N ARG A 119 -15.36 -10.49 9.73
CA ARG A 119 -15.67 -11.88 9.38
C ARG A 119 -16.20 -11.91 7.94
N SER A 120 -15.86 -12.95 7.18
CA SER A 120 -16.54 -13.21 5.92
C SER A 120 -18.04 -13.40 6.19
N PRO A 121 -18.94 -12.67 5.52
CA PRO A 121 -20.37 -12.90 5.62
C PRO A 121 -20.78 -14.28 5.07
N THR A 122 -19.99 -14.81 4.14
CA THR A 122 -20.25 -16.10 3.50
C THR A 122 -19.60 -17.21 4.31
N PRO A 123 -20.37 -18.17 4.84
CA PRO A 123 -19.79 -19.42 5.30
C PRO A 123 -19.22 -20.17 4.08
N TRP A 124 -18.04 -20.74 4.25
CA TRP A 124 -17.44 -21.69 3.31
C TRP A 124 -18.22 -23.01 3.32
#